data_AF-W2NAU0-F1
#
_entry.id   AF-W2NAU0-F1
#
_cell.length_a   1.000
_cell.length_b   1.000
_cell.length_c   1.000
_cell.angle_alpha   90.00
_cell.angle_beta   90.00
_cell.angle_gamma   90.00
#
_symmetry.space_group_name_H-M   'P 1'
#
loop_
_entity.id
_entity.type
_entity.pdbx_description
1 polymer ?
#
loop_
_entity_poly.entity_id
_entity_poly.type
_entity_poly.pdbx_seq_one_letter_code
_entity_poly.pdbx_strand_id
1 'polypeptide(L)'
;MQWGVAQVVGYVFDGAPGSFEDTASNQVSKRDEDFGEVANEFLVWCQGDSDCSKMFSDLSSTTTLNATLLEVYTRLDADRTSMCSMILTEVDTSGSSNSATDSTTPPSYVLRQLLGVMIMDSTLWPFIPVIAYRFHRCGSEDLTLLSQFVNSAFETVNDAETPELLFAIQTFSELWEAPSPDQTELLERFTDATISSGRQHQLISIELFVDRDAIIRDEQQCT
;
A
#
# COMPACT_ATOMS: atom_id res chain seq x y z
N MET A 1 -13.24 -29.97 15.14
CA MET A 1 -14.72 -30.02 15.02
C MET A 1 -15.07 -29.24 13.76
N GLN A 2 -15.16 -29.93 12.62
CA GLN A 2 -15.50 -29.30 11.34
C GLN A 2 -17.02 -29.12 11.33
N TRP A 3 -17.50 -27.88 11.31
CA TRP A 3 -18.92 -27.60 11.30
C TRP A 3 -19.53 -28.19 10.02
N GLY A 4 -20.59 -28.99 10.19
CA GLY A 4 -21.20 -29.75 9.11
C GLY A 4 -21.77 -28.82 8.04
N VAL A 5 -21.17 -28.88 6.84
CA VAL A 5 -21.54 -28.12 5.63
C VAL A 5 -23.00 -28.36 5.18
N ALA A 6 -23.66 -29.38 5.73
CA ALA A 6 -25.01 -29.81 5.37
C ALA A 6 -26.13 -28.80 5.69
N GLN A 7 -25.85 -27.73 6.43
CA GLN A 7 -26.85 -26.69 6.78
C GLN A 7 -26.61 -25.34 6.07
N VAL A 8 -25.56 -25.20 5.27
CA VAL A 8 -25.28 -23.95 4.55
C VAL A 8 -26.05 -23.94 3.24
N VAL A 9 -27.11 -23.13 3.17
CA VAL A 9 -27.97 -22.99 1.97
C VAL A 9 -27.31 -22.19 0.84
N GLY A 10 -26.23 -21.45 1.13
CA GLY A 10 -25.42 -20.71 0.16
C GLY A 10 -24.43 -19.78 0.87
N TYR A 11 -23.30 -19.50 0.21
CA TYR A 11 -22.27 -18.56 0.67
C TYR A 11 -21.65 -17.83 -0.54
N VAL A 12 -21.18 -16.61 -0.33
CA VAL A 12 -20.36 -15.86 -1.29
C VAL A 12 -19.08 -15.47 -0.56
N PHE A 13 -17.94 -15.82 -1.15
CA PHE A 13 -16.63 -15.37 -0.72
C PHE A 13 -16.16 -14.34 -1.74
N ASP A 14 -16.01 -13.10 -1.30
CA ASP A 14 -15.47 -12.00 -2.10
C ASP A 14 -14.06 -11.69 -1.59
N GLY A 15 -13.06 -11.79 -2.46
CA GLY A 15 -11.64 -11.62 -2.10
C GLY A 15 -11.04 -12.71 -1.19
N ALA A 16 -11.53 -13.96 -1.27
CA ALA A 16 -10.94 -15.04 -0.47
C ALA A 16 -9.56 -15.45 -1.00
N PRO A 17 -8.59 -15.74 -0.12
CA PRO A 17 -7.33 -16.34 -0.53
C PRO A 17 -7.64 -17.70 -1.19
N GLY A 18 -7.06 -17.93 -2.35
CA GLY A 18 -7.13 -19.20 -3.09
C GLY A 18 -6.55 -20.39 -2.30
N SER A 19 -6.56 -21.57 -2.93
CA SER A 19 -6.29 -22.82 -2.22
C SER A 19 -4.92 -22.88 -1.55
N PHE A 20 -4.88 -23.35 -0.31
CA PHE A 20 -3.65 -23.58 0.48
C PHE A 20 -2.63 -24.55 -0.18
N GLU A 21 -3.03 -25.27 -1.23
CA GLU A 21 -2.14 -26.18 -1.98
C GLU A 21 -1.35 -25.47 -3.10
N ASP A 22 -1.79 -24.29 -3.52
CA ASP A 22 -1.13 -23.50 -4.56
C ASP A 22 -0.32 -22.38 -3.89
N THR A 23 0.92 -22.71 -3.55
CA THR A 23 1.82 -21.85 -2.77
C THR A 23 2.12 -20.51 -3.44
N ALA A 24 1.79 -20.33 -4.73
CA ALA A 24 2.15 -19.14 -5.48
C ALA A 24 1.12 -18.00 -5.46
N SER A 25 -0.18 -18.27 -5.23
CA SER A 25 -1.23 -17.33 -5.68
C SER A 25 -1.85 -16.41 -4.62
N ASN A 26 -1.46 -16.46 -3.35
CA ASN A 26 -2.10 -15.65 -2.28
C ASN A 26 -1.15 -15.26 -1.14
N GLN A 27 0.14 -15.13 -1.44
CA GLN A 27 1.13 -14.82 -0.41
C GLN A 27 1.02 -13.35 -0.01
N VAL A 28 0.74 -13.10 1.27
CA VAL A 28 0.56 -11.75 1.80
C VAL A 28 1.83 -10.91 1.62
N SER A 29 3.01 -11.52 1.72
CA SER A 29 4.32 -10.88 1.47
C SER A 29 4.51 -10.38 0.03
N LYS A 30 3.73 -10.86 -0.95
CA LYS A 30 3.74 -10.40 -2.36
C LYS A 30 2.72 -9.31 -2.66
N ARG A 31 1.87 -8.95 -1.69
CA ARG A 31 0.79 -7.97 -1.89
C ARG A 31 1.26 -6.70 -2.59
N ASP A 32 2.42 -6.14 -2.24
CA ASP A 32 2.89 -4.90 -2.85
C ASP A 32 3.28 -5.07 -4.35
N GLU A 33 3.73 -6.26 -4.76
CA GLU A 33 3.93 -6.63 -6.18
C GLU A 33 2.57 -6.75 -6.90
N ASP A 34 1.63 -7.48 -6.30
CA ASP A 34 0.28 -7.69 -6.86
C ASP A 34 -0.47 -6.35 -7.01
N PHE A 35 -0.34 -5.46 -6.03
CA PHE A 35 -0.83 -4.08 -6.10
C PHE A 35 -0.19 -3.33 -7.26
N GLY A 36 1.13 -3.49 -7.42
CA GLY A 36 1.90 -2.89 -8.51
C GLY A 36 1.41 -3.33 -9.89
N GLU A 37 1.04 -4.60 -10.06
CA GLU A 37 0.49 -5.12 -11.32
C GLU A 37 -0.87 -4.47 -11.66
N VAL A 38 -1.80 -4.47 -10.71
CA VAL A 38 -3.12 -3.83 -10.88
C VAL A 38 -2.97 -2.33 -11.13
N ALA A 39 -2.07 -1.67 -10.40
CA ALA A 39 -1.76 -0.27 -10.61
C ALA A 39 -1.18 0.00 -11.99
N ASN A 40 -0.30 -0.87 -12.49
CA ASN A 40 0.29 -0.70 -13.81
C ASN A 40 -0.78 -0.77 -14.92
N GLU A 41 -1.75 -1.68 -14.81
CA GLU A 41 -2.90 -1.71 -15.73
C GLU A 41 -3.70 -0.41 -15.69
N PHE A 42 -3.94 0.16 -14.50
CA PHE A 42 -4.58 1.48 -14.38
C PHE A 42 -3.76 2.59 -15.05
N LEU A 43 -2.43 2.60 -14.88
CA LEU A 43 -1.54 3.59 -15.50
C LEU A 43 -1.55 3.48 -17.03
N VAL A 44 -1.54 2.25 -17.56
CA VAL A 44 -1.65 1.97 -19.00
C VAL A 44 -3.01 2.41 -19.53
N TRP A 45 -4.09 2.11 -18.81
CA TRP A 45 -5.44 2.55 -19.16
C TRP A 45 -5.53 4.09 -19.24
N CYS A 46 -4.99 4.80 -18.25
CA CYS A 46 -4.97 6.26 -18.23
C CYS A 46 -4.25 6.85 -19.47
N GLN A 47 -3.19 6.20 -19.95
CA GLN A 47 -2.48 6.63 -21.15
C GLN A 47 -3.34 6.50 -22.42
N GLY A 48 -4.19 5.47 -22.49
CA GLY A 48 -5.11 5.25 -23.62
C GLY A 48 -6.40 6.09 -23.54
N ASP A 49 -6.80 6.51 -22.34
CA ASP A 49 -8.00 7.31 -22.12
C ASP A 49 -7.77 8.80 -22.42
N SER A 50 -8.67 9.42 -23.20
CA SER A 50 -8.50 10.82 -23.60
C SER A 50 -8.72 11.82 -22.46
N ASP A 51 -9.54 11.48 -21.47
CA ASP A 51 -9.83 12.37 -20.35
C ASP A 51 -8.72 12.34 -19.30
N CYS A 52 -8.08 11.20 -19.12
CA CYS A 52 -6.92 11.04 -18.25
C CYS A 52 -5.64 11.59 -18.91
N SER A 53 -5.33 11.15 -20.14
CA SER A 53 -4.06 11.50 -20.81
C SER A 53 -3.94 13.00 -21.12
N LYS A 54 -5.05 13.71 -21.38
CA LYS A 54 -5.04 15.18 -21.60
C LYS A 54 -4.53 15.98 -20.39
N MET A 55 -4.63 15.45 -19.17
CA MET A 55 -4.10 16.17 -17.99
C MET A 55 -2.58 16.31 -18.06
N PHE A 56 -1.91 15.37 -18.72
CA PHE A 56 -0.46 15.32 -18.83
C PHE A 56 0.06 15.85 -20.17
N SER A 57 -0.82 15.99 -21.17
CA SER A 57 -0.45 16.56 -22.47
C SER A 57 -0.02 18.02 -22.39
N ASP A 58 -0.51 18.77 -21.40
CA ASP A 58 -0.07 20.15 -21.13
C ASP A 58 1.39 20.23 -20.65
N LEU A 59 1.94 19.12 -20.13
CA LEU A 59 3.34 19.00 -19.75
C LEU A 59 4.22 18.65 -20.96
N SER A 60 3.82 17.62 -21.72
CA SER A 60 4.40 17.23 -23.00
C SER A 60 3.50 16.21 -23.69
N SER A 61 3.55 16.13 -25.02
CA SER A 61 2.82 15.14 -25.82
C SER A 61 3.22 13.67 -25.52
N THR A 62 4.31 13.46 -24.78
CA THR A 62 4.81 12.13 -24.40
C THR A 62 4.77 11.88 -22.89
N THR A 63 4.35 12.85 -22.08
CA THR A 63 4.28 12.67 -20.63
C THR A 63 3.06 11.82 -20.28
N THR A 64 3.30 10.76 -19.53
CA THR A 64 2.27 9.86 -19.01
C THR A 64 2.10 10.06 -17.52
N LEU A 65 0.97 9.62 -16.96
CA LEU A 65 0.75 9.60 -15.51
C LEU A 65 1.89 8.89 -14.77
N ASN A 66 2.36 7.74 -15.30
CA ASN A 66 3.48 7.00 -14.72
C ASN A 66 4.76 7.86 -14.67
N ALA A 67 5.16 8.45 -15.80
CA ALA A 67 6.34 9.31 -15.85
C ALA A 67 6.23 10.51 -14.89
N THR A 68 5.04 11.10 -14.79
CA THR A 68 4.76 12.19 -13.85
C THR A 68 4.91 11.74 -12.40
N LEU A 69 4.41 10.57 -12.03
CA LEU A 69 4.56 10.03 -10.67
C LEU A 69 6.02 9.79 -10.30
N LEU A 70 6.81 9.19 -11.21
CA LEU A 70 8.24 8.94 -10.98
C LEU A 70 9.04 10.24 -10.78
N GLU A 71 8.71 11.28 -11.55
CA GLU A 71 9.30 12.61 -11.37
C GLU A 71 8.91 13.22 -10.01
N VAL A 72 7.63 13.15 -9.65
CA VAL A 72 7.12 13.63 -8.37
C VAL A 72 7.83 12.94 -7.21
N TYR A 73 7.95 11.62 -7.22
CA TYR A 73 8.67 10.87 -6.18
C TYR A 73 10.10 11.34 -6.01
N THR A 74 10.82 11.45 -7.13
CA THR A 74 12.22 11.90 -7.14
C THR A 74 12.35 13.30 -6.53
N ARG A 75 11.45 14.23 -6.90
CA ARG A 75 11.51 15.61 -6.41
C ARG A 75 11.13 15.74 -4.94
N LEU A 76 10.12 15.01 -4.49
CA LEU A 76 9.69 15.00 -3.09
C LEU A 76 10.81 14.51 -2.17
N ASP A 77 11.51 13.43 -2.56
CA ASP A 77 12.60 12.87 -1.77
C ASP A 77 13.87 13.73 -1.82
N ALA A 78 14.09 14.45 -2.92
CA ALA A 78 15.22 15.37 -3.08
C ALA A 78 15.07 16.65 -2.23
N ASP A 79 13.85 17.16 -2.06
CA ASP A 79 13.55 18.32 -1.21
C ASP A 79 12.43 18.01 -0.21
N ARG A 80 12.82 17.43 0.93
CA ARG A 80 11.91 17.15 2.05
C ARG A 80 11.37 18.40 2.75
N THR A 81 11.91 19.59 2.44
CA THR A 81 11.48 20.86 3.04
C THR A 81 10.50 21.64 2.18
N SER A 82 10.21 21.16 0.96
CA SER A 82 9.19 21.75 0.11
C SER A 82 7.81 21.65 0.77
N MET A 83 6.90 22.58 0.45
CA MET A 83 5.54 22.57 1.01
C MET A 83 4.77 21.28 0.67
N CYS A 84 4.96 20.71 -0.53
CA CYS A 84 4.32 19.45 -0.89
C CYS A 84 4.92 18.23 -0.20
N SER A 85 6.24 18.24 0.07
CA SER A 85 6.87 17.19 0.87
C SER A 85 6.40 17.24 2.31
N MET A 86 6.31 18.44 2.90
CA MET A 86 5.80 18.62 4.26
C MET A 86 4.35 18.15 4.43
N ILE A 87 3.48 18.35 3.43
CA ILE A 87 2.11 17.81 3.44
C ILE A 87 2.08 16.29 3.69
N LEU A 88 3.07 15.57 3.17
CA LEU A 88 3.16 14.11 3.30
C LEU A 88 3.86 13.68 4.59
N THR A 89 4.86 14.43 5.05
CA THR A 89 5.65 14.07 6.25
C THR A 89 5.06 14.57 7.56
N GLU A 90 4.17 15.57 7.52
CA GLU A 90 3.51 16.15 8.70
C GLU A 90 2.09 15.62 8.91
N VAL A 91 1.64 14.67 8.08
CA VAL A 91 0.31 14.06 8.26
C VAL A 91 0.30 13.25 9.56
N ASP A 92 -0.75 13.43 10.36
CA ASP A 92 -0.92 12.64 11.58
C ASP A 92 -1.45 11.25 11.20
N THR A 93 -0.55 10.28 11.11
CA THR A 93 -0.92 8.87 10.91
C THR A 93 -1.05 8.11 12.21
N SER A 94 -0.97 8.77 13.38
CA SER A 94 -0.99 8.08 14.67
C SER A 94 -2.31 7.33 14.86
N GLY A 95 -2.24 6.01 14.74
CA GLY A 95 -3.39 5.09 14.80
C GLY A 95 -3.89 4.57 13.45
N SER A 96 -3.33 4.98 12.31
CA SER A 96 -3.70 4.47 10.99
C SER A 96 -2.96 3.19 10.69
N SER A 97 -3.68 2.06 10.58
CA SER A 97 -3.13 0.77 10.12
C SER A 97 -2.63 0.82 8.66
N ASN A 98 -2.90 1.93 7.95
CA ASN A 98 -2.58 2.12 6.54
C ASN A 98 -1.36 3.02 6.31
N SER A 99 -0.72 3.55 7.36
CA SER A 99 0.47 4.40 7.21
C SER A 99 1.33 4.48 8.47
N ALA A 100 2.52 3.88 8.43
CA ALA A 100 3.56 4.09 9.43
C ALA A 100 4.52 5.17 8.94
N THR A 101 4.24 6.43 9.26
CA THR A 101 5.18 7.52 9.02
C THR A 101 5.96 7.85 10.28
N ASP A 102 7.29 7.87 10.17
CA ASP A 102 8.15 8.58 11.11
C ASP A 102 8.85 9.74 10.40
N SER A 103 9.62 10.53 11.15
CA SER A 103 10.34 11.69 10.60
C SER A 103 11.45 11.33 9.61
N THR A 104 11.75 10.05 9.40
CA THR A 104 12.76 9.54 8.47
C THR A 104 12.17 8.96 7.20
N THR A 105 10.86 8.73 7.17
CA THR A 105 10.13 8.16 6.04
C THR A 105 10.20 9.11 4.83
N PRO A 106 10.68 8.65 3.66
CA PRO A 106 10.67 9.46 2.45
C PRO A 106 9.25 9.89 2.05
N PRO A 107 8.99 11.16 1.69
CA PRO A 107 7.65 11.58 1.30
C PRO A 107 7.10 10.79 0.10
N SER A 108 7.96 10.29 -0.79
CA SER A 108 7.52 9.44 -1.90
C SER A 108 6.88 8.12 -1.44
N TYR A 109 7.24 7.61 -0.25
CA TYR A 109 6.65 6.40 0.30
C TYR A 109 5.21 6.67 0.74
N VAL A 110 5.00 7.78 1.44
CA VAL A 110 3.66 8.22 1.87
C VAL A 110 2.75 8.49 0.67
N LEU A 111 3.29 9.09 -0.40
CA LEU A 111 2.51 9.30 -1.62
C LEU A 111 2.15 7.99 -2.32
N ARG A 112 3.05 6.99 -2.35
CA ARG A 112 2.70 5.64 -2.86
C ARG A 112 1.56 5.03 -2.07
N GLN A 113 1.62 5.09 -0.75
CA GLN A 113 0.59 4.58 0.16
C GLN A 113 -0.75 5.30 -0.04
N LEU A 114 -0.74 6.63 -0.16
CA LEU A 114 -1.93 7.42 -0.47
C LEU A 114 -2.60 6.94 -1.76
N LEU A 115 -1.81 6.78 -2.82
CA LEU A 115 -2.31 6.27 -4.10
C LEU A 115 -2.77 4.81 -3.99
N GLY A 116 -2.15 4.02 -3.11
CA GLY A 116 -2.59 2.68 -2.75
C GLY A 116 -3.98 2.67 -2.10
N VAL A 117 -4.24 3.60 -1.17
CA VAL A 117 -5.58 3.80 -0.60
C VAL A 117 -6.58 4.17 -1.69
N MET A 118 -6.19 5.06 -2.61
CA MET A 118 -7.05 5.47 -3.72
C MET A 118 -7.35 4.33 -4.69
N ILE A 119 -6.40 3.44 -4.97
CA ILE A 119 -6.62 2.36 -5.95
C ILE A 119 -7.50 1.24 -5.38
N MET A 120 -7.54 1.07 -4.05
CA MET A 120 -8.44 0.12 -3.40
C MET A 120 -9.92 0.54 -3.50
N ASP A 121 -10.21 1.83 -3.64
CA ASP A 121 -11.56 2.35 -3.81
C ASP A 121 -11.77 2.85 -5.25
N SER A 122 -12.53 2.09 -6.04
CA SER A 122 -12.84 2.46 -7.43
C SER A 122 -13.50 3.84 -7.59
N THR A 123 -14.13 4.38 -6.54
CA THR A 123 -14.70 5.74 -6.57
C THR A 123 -13.62 6.82 -6.58
N LEU A 124 -12.41 6.49 -6.13
CA LEU A 124 -11.25 7.39 -6.07
C LEU A 124 -10.37 7.35 -7.33
N TRP A 125 -10.56 6.36 -8.20
CA TRP A 125 -9.76 6.19 -9.43
C TRP A 125 -9.70 7.45 -10.31
N PRO A 126 -10.81 8.18 -10.56
CA PRO A 126 -10.76 9.41 -11.37
C PRO A 126 -9.90 10.52 -10.75
N PHE A 127 -9.66 10.47 -9.44
CA PHE A 127 -8.88 11.46 -8.72
C PHE A 127 -7.39 11.14 -8.67
N ILE A 128 -6.97 9.90 -8.94
CA ILE A 128 -5.55 9.50 -9.02
C ILE A 128 -4.76 10.42 -9.98
N PRO A 129 -5.17 10.61 -11.25
CA PRO A 129 -4.46 11.51 -12.15
C PRO A 129 -4.49 12.98 -11.69
N VAL A 130 -5.57 13.41 -11.04
CA VAL A 130 -5.69 14.78 -10.50
C VAL A 130 -4.68 15.00 -9.38
N ILE A 131 -4.59 14.06 -8.43
CA ILE A 131 -3.65 14.14 -7.31
C ILE A 131 -2.21 14.12 -7.83
N ALA A 132 -1.88 13.21 -8.75
CA ALA A 132 -0.57 13.15 -9.38
C ALA A 132 -0.20 14.47 -10.07
N TYR A 133 -1.12 15.05 -10.85
CA TYR A 133 -0.91 16.33 -11.52
C TYR A 133 -0.70 17.48 -10.52
N ARG A 134 -1.45 17.51 -9.42
CA ARG A 134 -1.32 18.56 -8.39
C ARG A 134 -0.02 18.45 -7.61
N PHE A 135 0.43 17.25 -7.26
CA PHE A 135 1.77 17.07 -6.68
C PHE A 135 2.87 17.40 -7.70
N HIS A 136 2.64 17.13 -8.99
CA HIS A 136 3.55 17.53 -10.06
C HIS A 136 3.65 19.06 -10.20
N ARG A 137 2.54 19.79 -10.11
CA ARG A 137 2.55 21.25 -10.19
C ARG A 137 3.07 21.89 -8.90
N CYS A 138 2.69 21.35 -7.74
CA CYS A 138 3.02 21.84 -6.41
C CYS A 138 2.85 23.36 -6.26
N GLY A 139 1.76 23.90 -6.79
CA GLY A 139 1.44 25.34 -6.68
C GLY A 139 0.82 25.70 -5.34
N SER A 140 0.82 26.98 -4.97
CA SER A 140 0.19 27.44 -3.73
C SER A 140 -1.33 27.17 -3.70
N GLU A 141 -1.95 27.15 -4.88
CA GLU A 141 -3.34 26.78 -5.13
C GLU A 141 -3.65 25.28 -4.92
N ASP A 142 -2.62 24.42 -4.82
CA ASP A 142 -2.77 22.99 -4.59
C ASP A 142 -2.69 22.62 -3.11
N LEU A 143 -1.93 23.39 -2.32
CA LEU A 143 -1.52 23.00 -0.98
C LEU A 143 -2.69 22.70 -0.04
N THR A 144 -3.72 23.55 -0.04
CA THR A 144 -4.89 23.33 0.83
C THR A 144 -5.65 22.07 0.47
N LEU A 145 -5.84 21.81 -0.83
CA LEU A 145 -6.54 20.61 -1.28
C LEU A 145 -5.73 19.35 -1.01
N LEU A 146 -4.44 19.37 -1.34
CA LEU A 146 -3.54 18.24 -1.10
C LEU A 146 -3.46 17.91 0.39
N SER A 147 -3.30 18.92 1.25
CA SER A 147 -3.27 18.74 2.70
C SER A 147 -4.58 18.13 3.24
N GLN A 148 -5.74 18.66 2.84
CA GLN A 148 -7.03 18.12 3.27
C GLN A 148 -7.23 16.69 2.80
N PHE A 149 -6.89 16.40 1.53
CA PHE A 149 -7.04 15.07 0.96
C PHE A 149 -6.13 14.04 1.64
N VAL A 150 -4.86 14.38 1.84
CA VAL A 150 -3.89 13.51 2.51
C VAL A 150 -4.32 13.20 3.95
N ASN A 151 -4.73 14.23 4.71
CA ASN A 151 -5.25 14.01 6.07
C ASN A 151 -6.48 13.11 6.07
N SER A 152 -7.48 13.40 5.22
CA SER A 152 -8.72 12.62 5.16
C SER A 152 -8.50 11.16 4.72
N ALA A 153 -7.53 10.90 3.85
CA ALA A 153 -7.23 9.54 3.39
C ALA A 153 -6.60 8.66 4.47
N PHE A 154 -5.89 9.27 5.43
CA PHE A 154 -5.26 8.57 6.54
C PHE A 154 -6.00 8.70 7.87
N GLU A 155 -7.11 9.46 7.92
CA GLU A 155 -7.97 9.57 9.09
C GLU A 155 -8.42 8.19 9.57
N THR A 156 -8.25 7.95 10.87
CA THR A 156 -8.58 6.68 11.51
C THR A 156 -10.09 6.55 11.70
N VAL A 157 -10.70 5.62 10.97
CA VAL A 157 -12.05 5.17 11.31
C VAL A 157 -11.90 4.15 12.43
N ASN A 158 -12.35 4.50 13.65
CA ASN A 158 -12.49 3.59 14.79
C ASN A 158 -13.59 2.55 14.54
N ASP A 159 -13.58 1.87 13.40
CA ASP A 159 -14.42 0.71 13.22
C ASP A 159 -13.70 -0.49 13.82
N ALA A 160 -14.41 -1.25 14.64
CA ALA A 160 -13.87 -2.33 15.43
C ALA A 160 -13.28 -3.42 14.52
N GLU A 161 -11.98 -3.30 14.22
CA GLU A 161 -11.26 -4.20 13.33
C GLU A 161 -11.18 -5.61 13.94
N THR A 162 -11.15 -6.59 13.06
CA THR A 162 -10.52 -7.89 13.31
C THR A 162 -9.29 -7.69 14.19
N PRO A 163 -9.14 -8.38 15.34
CA PRO A 163 -7.99 -8.18 16.21
C PRO A 163 -6.72 -8.31 15.39
N GLU A 164 -5.89 -7.27 15.36
CA GLU A 164 -4.63 -7.21 14.59
C GLU A 164 -3.77 -8.47 14.80
N LEU A 165 -3.84 -9.05 16.01
CA LEU A 165 -3.25 -10.33 16.37
C LEU A 165 -3.78 -11.53 15.55
N LEU A 166 -5.08 -11.63 15.33
CA LEU A 166 -5.66 -12.73 14.53
C LEU A 166 -5.20 -12.63 13.08
N PHE A 167 -5.20 -11.40 12.52
CA PHE A 167 -4.69 -11.15 11.18
C PHE A 167 -3.20 -11.52 11.07
N ALA A 168 -2.38 -11.13 12.05
CA ALA A 168 -0.96 -11.47 12.09
C ALA A 168 -0.74 -12.99 12.16
N ILE A 169 -1.44 -13.69 13.06
CA ILE A 169 -1.31 -15.16 13.21
C ILE A 169 -1.64 -15.86 11.89
N GLN A 170 -2.78 -15.52 11.26
CA GLN A 170 -3.18 -16.12 10.00
C GLN A 170 -2.17 -15.82 8.89
N THR A 171 -1.72 -14.57 8.80
CA THR A 171 -0.75 -14.14 7.81
C THR A 171 0.55 -14.94 7.90
N PHE A 172 1.21 -14.94 9.06
CA PHE A 172 2.52 -15.58 9.23
C PHE A 172 2.47 -17.11 9.28
N SER A 173 1.34 -17.70 9.68
CA SER A 173 1.22 -19.16 9.78
C SER A 173 0.80 -19.83 8.46
N GLU A 174 0.01 -19.14 7.63
CA GLU A 174 -0.67 -19.77 6.50
C GLU A 174 -0.42 -19.09 5.15
N LEU A 175 -0.17 -17.77 5.15
CA LEU A 175 -0.19 -16.95 3.94
C LEU A 175 1.15 -16.24 3.67
N TRP A 176 2.19 -16.51 4.46
CA TRP A 176 3.51 -15.91 4.29
C TRP A 176 4.43 -16.79 3.45
N GLU A 177 5.40 -16.17 2.78
CA GLU A 177 6.41 -16.89 2.02
C GLU A 177 7.32 -17.73 2.91
N ALA A 178 7.63 -18.95 2.45
CA ALA A 178 8.61 -19.84 3.07
C ALA A 178 9.65 -20.25 2.01
N PRO A 179 10.93 -19.85 2.15
CA PRO A 179 11.49 -19.03 3.23
C PRO A 179 10.95 -17.59 3.23
N SER A 180 10.96 -16.95 4.41
CA SER A 180 10.51 -15.58 4.59
C SER A 180 11.44 -14.59 3.85
N PRO A 181 10.89 -13.64 3.06
CA PRO A 181 11.68 -12.58 2.44
C PRO A 181 12.21 -11.63 3.51
N ASP A 182 13.40 -11.06 3.26
CA ASP A 182 13.97 -10.09 4.19
C ASP A 182 13.36 -8.68 4.01
N GLN A 183 13.73 -7.77 4.92
CA GLN A 183 13.22 -6.39 4.89
C GLN A 183 13.64 -5.63 3.63
N THR A 184 14.78 -5.96 3.04
CA THR A 184 15.26 -5.33 1.81
C THR A 184 14.38 -5.75 0.65
N GLU A 185 14.10 -7.05 0.52
CA GLU A 185 13.23 -7.59 -0.53
C GLU A 185 11.81 -6.99 -0.44
N LEU A 186 11.21 -6.95 0.75
CA LEU A 186 9.88 -6.33 0.90
C LEU A 186 9.88 -4.83 0.61
N LEU A 187 10.95 -4.12 0.96
CA LEU A 187 11.09 -2.71 0.64
C LEU A 187 11.22 -2.51 -0.88
N GLU A 188 12.02 -3.33 -1.56
CA GLU A 188 12.18 -3.30 -3.02
C GLU A 188 10.83 -3.51 -3.71
N ARG A 189 10.08 -4.54 -3.33
CA ARG A 189 8.72 -4.80 -3.84
C ARG A 189 7.79 -3.60 -3.70
N PHE A 190 7.83 -2.93 -2.55
CA PHE A 190 7.06 -1.71 -2.32
C PHE A 190 7.53 -0.54 -3.20
N THR A 191 8.83 -0.32 -3.33
CA THR A 191 9.38 0.85 -4.05
C THR A 191 9.38 0.70 -5.57
N ASP A 192 9.47 -0.53 -6.07
CA ASP A 192 9.43 -0.87 -7.50
C ASP A 192 8.03 -0.72 -8.08
N ALA A 193 7.00 -0.94 -7.26
CA ALA A 193 5.62 -0.62 -7.61
C ALA A 193 5.42 0.91 -7.66
N THR A 194 4.85 1.40 -8.77
CA THR A 194 4.54 2.83 -8.93
C THR A 194 3.45 3.28 -7.96
N ILE A 195 2.46 2.43 -7.69
CA ILE A 195 1.44 2.64 -6.66
C ILE A 195 1.38 1.37 -5.82
N SER A 196 1.41 1.52 -4.49
CA SER A 196 1.50 0.37 -3.59
C SER A 196 0.99 0.71 -2.20
N SER A 197 0.54 -0.30 -1.46
CA SER A 197 0.01 -0.13 -0.10
C SER A 197 1.10 0.05 0.94
N GLY A 198 2.28 -0.54 0.71
CA GLY A 198 3.42 -0.47 1.63
C GLY A 198 3.15 -1.11 2.99
N ARG A 199 2.10 -1.92 3.13
CA ARG A 199 1.76 -2.56 4.41
C ARG A 199 2.78 -3.63 4.79
N GLN A 200 3.42 -4.28 3.82
CA GLN A 200 4.14 -5.53 4.09
C GLN A 200 5.55 -5.32 4.64
N HIS A 201 6.29 -4.34 4.13
CA HIS A 201 7.60 -3.98 4.68
C HIS A 201 7.51 -3.49 6.15
N GLN A 202 6.31 -3.10 6.60
CA GLN A 202 6.06 -2.70 7.99
C GLN A 202 5.79 -3.90 8.91
N LEU A 203 5.22 -4.99 8.38
CA LEU A 203 4.83 -6.18 9.15
C LEU A 203 6.01 -7.06 9.61
N ILE A 204 7.19 -6.98 9.00
CA ILE A 204 8.38 -7.74 9.43
C ILE A 204 8.76 -7.47 10.88
N SER A 205 8.48 -6.27 11.40
CA SER A 205 8.72 -5.95 12.80
C SER A 205 7.90 -6.81 13.78
N ILE A 206 6.75 -7.35 13.33
CA ILE A 206 5.89 -8.29 14.08
C ILE A 206 6.34 -9.73 13.88
N GLU A 207 6.85 -10.10 12.70
CA GLU A 207 7.41 -11.43 12.44
C GLU A 207 8.52 -11.78 13.43
N LEU A 208 9.44 -10.83 13.69
CA LEU A 208 10.52 -10.99 14.68
C LEU A 208 10.02 -11.32 16.10
N PHE A 209 8.78 -10.93 16.46
CA PHE A 209 8.15 -11.31 17.72
C PHE A 209 7.61 -12.74 17.69
N VAL A 210 6.95 -13.14 16.58
CA VAL A 210 6.41 -14.51 16.41
C VAL A 210 7.54 -15.54 16.32
N ASP A 211 8.62 -15.20 15.62
CA ASP A 211 9.79 -16.08 15.46
C ASP A 211 10.57 -16.22 16.77
N ARG A 212 10.63 -15.17 17.60
CA ARG A 212 11.18 -15.28 18.96
C ARG A 212 10.40 -16.26 19.83
N ASP A 213 9.08 -16.29 19.72
CA ASP A 213 8.25 -17.26 20.46
C ASP A 213 8.36 -18.68 19.89
N ALA A 214 8.65 -18.84 18.60
CA ALA A 214 8.98 -20.14 18.00
C ALA A 214 10.35 -20.66 18.47
N ILE A 215 11.36 -19.79 18.55
CA ILE A 215 12.70 -20.11 19.09
C ILE A 215 12.62 -20.52 20.57
N ILE A 216 11.77 -19.87 21.38
CA ILE A 216 11.57 -20.24 22.79
C ILE A 216 10.92 -21.62 22.94
N ARG A 217 10.08 -22.05 21.98
CA ARG A 217 9.49 -23.41 21.99
C ARG A 217 10.50 -24.50 21.63
N ASP A 218 11.45 -24.21 20.75
CA ASP A 218 12.55 -25.14 20.43
C ASP A 218 13.55 -25.26 21.59
N GLU A 219 13.80 -24.18 22.34
CA GLU A 219 14.63 -24.24 23.56
C GLU A 219 13.96 -25.00 24.72
N GLN A 220 12.62 -25.01 24.81
CA GLN A 220 11.90 -25.79 25.84
C GLN A 220 11.72 -27.28 25.51
N GLN A 221 12.03 -27.73 24.29
CA GLN A 221 12.02 -29.15 23.92
C GLN A 221 13.40 -29.82 24.06
N CYS A 222 14.44 -29.07 24.42
CA CYS A 222 15.77 -29.58 24.75
C CYS A 222 16.11 -29.42 26.25
N THR A 223 15.28 -29.98 27.14
CA THR A 223 15.66 -30.28 28.53
C THR A 223 15.02 -31.56 29.04
#